data_AF-A0A2D5YYQ2-F1
#
_entry.id   AF-A0A2D5YYQ2-F1
#
_cell.length_a   1.000
_cell.length_b   1.000
_cell.length_c   1.000
_cell.angle_alpha   90.00
_cell.angle_beta   90.00
_cell.angle_gamma   90.00
#
_symmetry.space_group_name_H-M   'P 1'
#
loop_
_entity.id
_entity.type
_entity.pdbx_description
1 polymer ?
#
loop_
_entity_poly.entity_id
_entity_poly.type
_entity_poly.pdbx_seq_one_letter_code
_entity_poly.pdbx_strand_id
1 'polypeptide(L)'
;MKKRTVIGLEGKTIKKIAVIAAVVVVVIAAGWVILWRINVRAGGKEYDRIVELMEAYEYDEAAPAWEELIEDGPSRFREGAERKLVECYLAIANDATLSREEQAAWYAKIEAIDPRRLDNWQRRMLEKYGSGP
;
A
#
# COMPACT_ATOMS: atom_id res chain seq x y z
N MET A 1 -30.39 33.45 -45.96
CA MET A 1 -31.00 32.92 -44.71
C MET A 1 -30.56 31.48 -44.52
N LYS A 2 -29.79 31.19 -43.45
CA LYS A 2 -29.16 29.88 -43.20
C LYS A 2 -30.14 29.02 -42.38
N LYS A 3 -30.79 28.02 -43.00
CA LYS A 3 -31.68 27.08 -42.31
C LYS A 3 -30.84 26.22 -41.35
N ARG A 4 -31.08 26.34 -40.05
CA ARG A 4 -30.55 25.41 -39.04
C ARG A 4 -31.38 24.14 -39.12
N THR A 5 -30.76 23.05 -39.56
CA THR A 5 -31.33 21.71 -39.49
C THR A 5 -31.31 21.27 -38.03
N VAL A 6 -32.44 21.40 -37.34
CA VAL A 6 -32.62 20.80 -36.02
C VAL A 6 -32.84 19.31 -36.25
N ILE A 7 -31.81 18.50 -35.98
CA ILE A 7 -31.91 17.05 -36.02
C ILE A 7 -32.76 16.64 -34.81
N GLY A 8 -34.08 16.53 -35.02
CA GLY A 8 -35.01 15.97 -34.05
C GLY A 8 -34.74 14.47 -33.93
N LEU A 9 -33.95 14.07 -32.94
CA LEU A 9 -33.86 12.67 -32.53
C LEU A 9 -35.22 12.25 -31.97
N GLU A 10 -35.90 11.31 -32.64
CA GLU A 10 -37.16 10.73 -32.15
C GLU A 10 -37.01 10.28 -30.69
N GLY A 11 -37.98 10.60 -29.83
CA GLY A 11 -37.93 10.26 -28.40
C GLY A 11 -37.76 8.76 -28.10
N LYS A 12 -38.11 7.89 -29.06
CA LYS A 12 -37.87 6.44 -28.98
C LYS A 12 -36.39 6.07 -29.15
N THR A 13 -35.67 6.80 -30.00
CA THR A 13 -34.23 6.66 -30.24
C THR A 13 -33.43 7.18 -29.04
N ILE A 14 -33.85 8.29 -28.44
CA ILE A 14 -33.26 8.83 -27.20
C ILE A 14 -33.38 7.83 -26.04
N LYS A 15 -34.56 7.22 -25.86
CA LYS A 15 -34.77 6.17 -24.83
C LYS A 15 -33.88 4.96 -25.03
N LYS A 16 -33.69 4.48 -26.27
CA LYS A 16 -32.80 3.35 -26.57
C LYS A 16 -31.34 3.69 -26.27
N ILE A 17 -30.87 4.88 -26.64
CA ILE A 17 -29.51 5.34 -26.35
C ILE A 17 -29.29 5.42 -24.83
N ALA A 18 -30.25 5.95 -24.07
CA ALA A 18 -30.18 6.01 -22.62
C ALA A 18 -30.10 4.63 -21.97
N VAL A 19 -30.87 3.65 -22.46
CA VAL A 19 -30.81 2.26 -21.98
C VAL A 19 -29.45 1.63 -22.29
N ILE A 20 -28.92 1.80 -23.50
CA ILE A 20 -27.60 1.29 -23.87
C ILE A 20 -26.51 1.92 -22.99
N ALA A 21 -26.54 3.23 -22.78
CA ALA A 21 -25.60 3.93 -21.92
C ALA A 21 -25.68 3.43 -20.47
N ALA A 22 -26.89 3.21 -19.93
CA ALA A 22 -27.08 2.65 -18.60
C ALA A 22 -26.49 1.24 -18.48
N VAL A 23 -26.70 0.38 -19.48
CA VAL A 23 -26.12 -0.98 -19.52
C VAL A 23 -24.58 -0.91 -19.56
N VAL A 24 -23.99 -0.03 -20.37
CA VAL A 24 -22.52 0.14 -20.43
C VAL A 24 -21.96 0.58 -19.09
N VAL A 25 -22.58 1.55 -18.42
CA VAL A 25 -22.15 2.00 -17.09
C VAL A 25 -22.22 0.86 -16.07
N VAL A 26 -23.29 0.06 -16.09
CA VAL A 26 -23.42 -1.10 -15.18
C VAL A 26 -22.32 -2.15 -15.44
N VAL A 27 -22.02 -2.45 -16.71
CA VAL A 27 -20.95 -3.40 -17.07
C VAL A 27 -19.58 -2.89 -16.61
N ILE A 28 -19.28 -1.61 -16.83
CA ILE A 28 -18.03 -1.00 -16.38
C ILE A 28 -17.94 -1.07 -14.85
N ALA A 29 -18.99 -0.67 -14.13
CA ALA A 29 -19.03 -0.72 -12.67
C ALA A 29 -18.84 -2.14 -12.13
N ALA A 30 -19.50 -3.14 -12.72
CA ALA A 30 -19.33 -4.53 -12.35
C ALA A 30 -17.88 -5.02 -12.60
N GLY A 31 -17.30 -4.66 -13.75
CA GLY A 31 -15.91 -4.97 -14.08
C GLY A 31 -14.94 -4.38 -13.04
N TRP A 32 -15.12 -3.11 -12.66
CA TRP A 32 -14.34 -2.45 -11.62
C TRP A 32 -14.44 -3.15 -10.26
N VAL A 33 -15.63 -3.57 -9.84
CA VAL A 33 -15.83 -4.29 -8.57
C VAL A 33 -15.13 -5.65 -8.57
N ILE A 34 -15.17 -6.37 -9.69
CA ILE A 34 -14.50 -7.67 -9.82
C ILE A 34 -12.97 -7.49 -9.73
N LEU A 35 -12.41 -6.54 -10.49
CA LEU A 35 -10.98 -6.23 -10.45
C LEU A 35 -10.54 -5.81 -9.05
N TRP A 36 -11.30 -4.94 -8.39
CA TRP A 36 -11.03 -4.53 -7.01
C TRP A 36 -10.99 -5.72 -6.05
N ARG A 37 -11.97 -6.65 -6.13
CA ARG A 37 -11.96 -7.86 -5.29
C ARG A 37 -10.79 -8.79 -5.56
N ILE A 38 -10.36 -8.92 -6.81
CA ILE A 38 -9.19 -9.72 -7.17
C ILE A 38 -7.94 -9.10 -6.55
N ASN A 39 -7.74 -7.78 -6.72
CA ASN A 39 -6.60 -7.08 -6.16
C ASN A 39 -6.56 -7.19 -4.63
N VAL A 40 -7.69 -7.01 -3.95
CA VAL A 40 -7.81 -7.18 -2.50
C VAL A 40 -7.47 -8.59 -2.03
N ARG A 41 -7.88 -9.62 -2.77
CA ARG A 41 -7.54 -11.01 -2.45
C ARG A 41 -6.07 -11.31 -2.67
N ALA A 42 -5.47 -10.78 -3.74
CA ALA A 42 -4.04 -10.92 -4.00
C ALA A 42 -3.22 -10.28 -2.87
N GLY A 43 -3.52 -9.03 -2.51
CA GLY A 43 -2.86 -8.36 -1.39
C GLY A 43 -3.06 -9.05 -0.04
N GLY A 44 -4.20 -9.71 0.18
CA GLY A 44 -4.42 -10.52 1.38
C GLY A 44 -3.54 -11.77 1.44
N LYS A 45 -3.39 -12.48 0.31
CA LYS A 45 -2.48 -13.63 0.23
C LYS A 45 -1.02 -13.23 0.42
N GLU A 46 -0.62 -12.09 -0.16
CA GLU A 46 0.74 -11.58 0.02
C GLU A 46 0.98 -11.16 1.47
N TYR A 47 0.01 -10.48 2.10
CA TYR A 47 0.07 -10.17 3.52
C TYR A 47 0.30 -11.42 4.38
N ASP A 48 -0.49 -12.48 4.16
CA ASP A 48 -0.36 -13.73 4.91
C ASP A 48 1.01 -14.40 4.67
N ARG A 49 1.49 -14.43 3.42
CA ARG A 49 2.82 -14.94 3.06
C ARG A 49 3.95 -14.20 3.79
N ILE A 50 3.88 -12.87 3.86
CA ILE A 50 4.94 -12.09 4.52
C ILE A 50 4.90 -12.30 6.03
N VAL A 51 3.72 -12.50 6.63
CA VAL A 51 3.60 -12.90 8.04
C VAL A 51 4.28 -14.25 8.27
N GLU A 52 4.14 -15.23 7.37
CA GLU A 52 4.83 -16.52 7.48
C GLU A 52 6.37 -16.36 7.47
N LEU A 53 6.92 -15.45 6.65
CA LEU A 53 8.37 -15.13 6.68
C LEU A 53 8.80 -14.58 8.04
N MET A 54 7.98 -13.69 8.65
CA MET A 54 8.27 -13.16 9.98
C MET A 54 8.20 -14.25 11.07
N GLU A 55 7.27 -15.21 10.95
CA GLU A 55 7.19 -16.35 11.87
C GLU A 55 8.39 -17.29 11.75
N ALA A 56 9.00 -17.34 10.57
CA ALA A 56 10.27 -18.01 10.31
C ALA A 56 11.52 -17.19 10.74
N TYR A 57 11.34 -15.99 11.31
CA TYR A 57 12.41 -15.03 11.66
C TYR A 57 13.24 -14.55 10.47
N GLU A 58 12.72 -14.63 9.24
CA GLU A 58 13.37 -14.18 8.01
C GLU A 58 13.10 -12.68 7.78
N TYR A 59 13.49 -11.83 8.74
CA TYR A 59 13.16 -10.41 8.72
C TYR A 59 13.81 -9.64 7.55
N ASP A 60 14.98 -10.06 7.09
CA ASP A 60 15.66 -9.47 5.93
C ASP A 60 14.91 -9.70 4.62
N GLU A 61 14.16 -10.79 4.52
CA GLU A 61 13.28 -11.09 3.37
C GLU A 61 11.88 -10.50 3.56
N ALA A 62 11.37 -10.48 4.78
CA ALA A 62 10.06 -9.94 5.09
C ALA A 62 9.98 -8.42 4.94
N ALA A 63 11.02 -7.67 5.35
CA ALA A 63 11.05 -6.22 5.27
C ALA A 63 10.84 -5.66 3.84
N PRO A 64 11.60 -6.06 2.81
CA PRO A 64 11.36 -5.57 1.45
C PRO A 64 10.01 -6.01 0.90
N ALA A 65 9.50 -7.18 1.28
CA ALA A 65 8.17 -7.61 0.85
C ALA A 65 7.04 -6.75 1.48
N TRP A 66 7.21 -6.31 2.73
CA TRP A 66 6.30 -5.32 3.32
C TRP A 66 6.38 -3.96 2.63
N GLU A 67 7.58 -3.49 2.25
CA GLU A 67 7.76 -2.26 1.48
C GLU A 67 6.99 -2.32 0.16
N GLU A 68 7.14 -3.42 -0.60
CA GLU A 68 6.42 -3.64 -1.86
C GLU A 68 4.90 -3.64 -1.66
N LEU A 69 4.40 -4.30 -0.60
CA LEU A 69 2.97 -4.31 -0.28
C LEU A 69 2.45 -2.92 0.13
N ILE A 70 3.27 -2.06 0.73
CA ILE A 70 2.89 -0.69 1.10
C ILE A 70 2.79 0.22 -0.15
N GLU A 71 3.73 0.05 -1.08
CA GLU A 71 3.82 0.84 -2.32
C GLU A 71 2.72 0.44 -3.31
N ASP A 72 2.63 -0.84 -3.64
CA ASP A 72 1.80 -1.35 -4.74
C ASP A 72 0.52 -2.07 -4.27
N GLY A 73 0.45 -2.40 -2.98
CA GLY A 73 -0.66 -3.16 -2.44
C GLY A 73 -1.96 -2.36 -2.26
N PRO A 74 -3.09 -3.05 -2.06
CA PRO A 74 -4.36 -2.40 -1.77
C PRO A 74 -4.26 -1.56 -0.48
N SER A 75 -4.68 -0.29 -0.54
CA SER A 75 -4.56 0.70 0.55
C SER A 75 -5.07 0.23 1.91
N ARG A 76 -6.06 -0.67 1.94
CA ARG A 76 -6.60 -1.26 3.18
C ARG A 76 -5.57 -2.03 4.02
N PHE A 77 -4.49 -2.50 3.42
CA PHE A 77 -3.45 -3.27 4.12
C PHE A 77 -2.30 -2.40 4.61
N ARG A 78 -2.18 -1.15 4.12
CA ARG A 78 -1.03 -0.28 4.35
C ARG A 78 -0.71 -0.08 5.83
N GLU A 79 -1.68 0.30 6.65
CA GLU A 79 -1.45 0.53 8.10
C GLU A 79 -1.04 -0.77 8.83
N GLY A 80 -1.55 -1.92 8.40
CA GLY A 80 -1.12 -3.23 8.92
C GLY A 80 0.31 -3.55 8.53
N ALA A 81 0.64 -3.36 7.25
CA ALA A 81 1.95 -3.58 6.68
C ALA A 81 3.01 -2.65 7.26
N GLU A 82 2.73 -1.36 7.44
CA GLU A 82 3.63 -0.39 8.08
C GLU A 82 3.99 -0.81 9.51
N ARG A 83 3.01 -1.28 10.30
CA ARG A 83 3.27 -1.82 11.65
C ARG A 83 4.19 -3.04 11.61
N LYS A 84 3.97 -3.95 10.67
CA LYS A 84 4.79 -5.17 10.52
C LYS A 84 6.18 -4.90 9.96
N LEU A 85 6.31 -3.93 9.05
CA LEU A 85 7.59 -3.43 8.57
C LEU A 85 8.42 -2.84 9.71
N VAL A 86 7.81 -2.04 10.59
CA VAL A 86 8.47 -1.52 11.79
C VAL A 86 8.93 -2.64 12.72
N GLU A 87 8.14 -3.71 12.90
CA GLU A 87 8.56 -4.90 13.65
C GLU A 87 9.79 -5.57 13.03
N CYS A 88 9.84 -5.71 11.70
CA CYS A 88 10.99 -6.26 10.98
C CYS A 88 12.24 -5.38 11.17
N TYR A 89 12.11 -4.07 10.93
CA TYR A 89 13.22 -3.13 11.11
C TYR A 89 13.73 -3.12 12.55
N LEU A 90 12.86 -3.23 13.56
CA LEU A 90 13.29 -3.32 14.96
C LEU A 90 14.07 -4.60 15.22
N ALA A 91 13.64 -5.74 14.66
CA ALA A 91 14.37 -6.99 14.79
C ALA A 91 15.77 -6.90 14.17
N ILE A 92 15.88 -6.35 12.95
CA ILE A 92 17.16 -6.13 12.25
C ILE A 92 18.04 -5.15 13.04
N ALA A 93 17.50 -4.00 13.43
CA ALA A 93 18.23 -2.97 14.17
C ALA A 93 18.78 -3.46 15.53
N ASN A 94 18.11 -4.44 16.14
CA ASN A 94 18.52 -5.00 17.43
C ASN A 94 19.52 -6.16 17.28
N ASP A 95 19.96 -6.50 16.06
CA ASP A 95 21.04 -7.45 15.85
C ASP A 95 22.35 -6.87 16.41
N ALA A 96 22.94 -7.60 17.37
CA ALA A 96 24.16 -7.22 18.05
C ALA A 96 25.42 -7.28 17.15
N THR A 97 25.32 -7.88 15.96
CA THR A 97 26.40 -7.94 14.97
C THR A 97 26.55 -6.64 14.19
N LEU A 98 25.50 -5.81 14.13
CA LEU A 98 25.53 -4.52 13.45
C LEU A 98 26.34 -3.49 14.23
N SER A 99 27.01 -2.61 13.50
CA SER A 99 27.62 -1.41 14.08
C SER A 99 26.55 -0.43 14.58
N ARG A 100 26.93 0.46 15.49
CA ARG A 100 26.00 1.49 16.02
C ARG A 100 25.47 2.43 14.94
N GLU A 101 26.24 2.67 13.89
CA GLU A 101 25.84 3.49 12.75
C GLU A 101 24.78 2.78 11.91
N GLU A 102 24.95 1.48 11.65
CA GLU A 102 23.96 0.65 10.97
C GLU A 102 22.67 0.52 11.78
N GLN A 103 22.77 0.27 13.09
CA GLN A 103 21.61 0.23 13.99
C GLN A 103 20.85 1.57 13.98
N ALA A 104 21.57 2.70 14.03
CA ALA A 104 20.96 4.03 13.95
C ALA A 104 20.28 4.29 12.59
N ALA A 105 20.85 3.81 11.48
CA ALA A 105 20.21 3.91 10.17
C ALA A 105 18.87 3.16 10.11
N TRP A 106 18.79 1.98 10.73
CA TRP A 106 17.52 1.26 10.86
C TRP A 106 16.52 1.97 11.77
N TYR A 107 16.97 2.52 12.91
CA TYR A 107 16.10 3.34 13.75
C TYR A 107 15.58 4.60 13.04
N ALA A 108 16.37 5.20 12.14
CA ALA A 108 15.91 6.32 11.32
C ALA A 108 14.74 5.92 10.40
N LYS A 109 14.81 4.72 9.79
CA LYS A 109 13.71 4.19 8.98
C LYS A 109 12.45 3.93 9.82
N ILE A 110 12.61 3.45 11.05
CA ILE A 110 11.50 3.26 11.98
C ILE A 110 10.89 4.61 12.37
N GLU A 111 11.72 5.63 12.67
CA GLU A 111 11.24 6.97 13.03
C GLU A 111 10.45 7.61 11.89
N ALA A 112 10.84 7.39 10.64
CA ALA A 112 10.12 7.90 9.47
C ALA A 112 8.69 7.32 9.33
N ILE A 113 8.45 6.11 9.85
CA ILE A 113 7.15 5.42 9.78
C ILE A 113 6.34 5.63 11.06
N ASP A 114 6.91 5.30 12.23
CA ASP A 114 6.28 5.47 13.55
C ASP A 114 7.31 5.91 14.61
N PRO A 115 7.46 7.23 14.84
CA PRO A 115 8.37 7.79 15.86
C PRO A 115 8.10 7.30 17.28
N ARG A 116 6.86 6.88 17.57
CA ARG A 116 6.45 6.45 18.92
C ARG A 116 6.95 5.06 19.26
N ARG A 117 7.43 4.31 18.26
CA ARG A 117 7.89 2.95 18.43
C ARG A 117 9.30 2.85 19.01
N LEU A 118 10.12 3.88 18.83
CA LEU A 118 11.47 3.92 19.40
C LEU A 118 11.42 4.23 20.90
N ASP A 119 12.20 3.48 21.68
CA ASP A 119 12.43 3.77 23.08
C ASP A 119 13.48 4.88 23.30
N ASN A 120 13.68 5.28 24.56
CA ASN A 120 14.61 6.37 24.90
C ASN A 120 16.08 6.04 24.63
N TRP A 121 16.47 4.78 24.59
CA TRP A 121 17.83 4.37 24.26
C TRP A 121 18.05 4.37 22.74
N GLN A 122 17.10 3.83 21.98
CA GLN A 122 17.12 3.80 20.52
C GLN A 122 17.11 5.22 19.94
N ARG A 123 16.29 6.13 20.48
CA ARG A 123 16.31 7.55 20.10
C ARG A 123 17.65 8.21 20.37
N ARG A 124 18.27 7.96 21.53
CA ARG A 124 19.61 8.47 21.83
C ARG A 124 20.68 7.90 20.92
N MET A 125 20.51 6.66 20.45
CA MET A 125 21.39 6.08 19.44
C MET A 125 21.24 6.81 18.12
N LEU A 126 20.01 7.05 17.67
CA LEU A 126 19.70 7.83 16.48
C LEU A 126 20.26 9.26 16.57
N GLU A 127 20.07 9.96 17.69
CA GLU A 127 20.63 11.31 17.89
C GLU A 127 22.17 11.34 17.85
N LYS A 128 22.82 10.26 18.29
CA LYS A 128 24.29 10.21 18.43
C LYS A 128 25.01 9.68 17.19
N TYR A 129 24.41 8.72 16.50
CA TYR A 129 25.02 8.00 15.37
C TYR A 129 24.18 8.05 14.10
N GLY A 130 22.90 8.44 14.21
CA GLY A 130 22.10 8.79 13.05
C GLY A 130 22.70 10.03 12.44
N SER A 131 23.41 9.83 11.35
CA SER A 131 23.89 10.95 10.55
C SER A 131 22.65 11.74 10.14
N GLY A 132 22.57 13.01 10.59
CA GLY A 132 21.71 13.99 9.94
C GLY A 132 22.04 14.04 8.44
N PRO A 133 21.12 14.53 7.60
CA PRO A 133 21.20 14.45 6.14
C PRO A 133 22.57 14.85 5.56
#